data_AF-A0A933IUK5-F1
#
_entry.id   AF-A0A933IUK5-F1
#
_cell.length_a   1.000
_cell.length_b   1.000
_cell.length_c   1.000
_cell.angle_alpha   90.00
_cell.angle_beta   90.00
_cell.angle_gamma   90.00
#
_symmetry.space_group_name_H-M   'P 1'
#
loop_
_entity.id
_entity.type
_entity.pdbx_description
1 polymer ?
#
loop_
_entity_poly.entity_id
_entity_poly.type
_entity_poly.pdbx_seq_one_letter_code
_entity_poly.pdbx_strand_id
1 'polypeptide(L)'
;MATLKAAAVRAASRGPNDRIRIIPSDLKQKVRERRAGYTILFVVDASSSMRGKGRMSHAKALLHAYLKESYLRRDRVGLVAFHHDRSRLALPLTPNMRRAEHVVEQLALGGKTPLAEGIALGLRALLQERYRNPETDTVMVLVSDGKPNLSLHGGDPLEEALMVAERVAQNRTALVFIDTEDDPLAFGYGPQVARAAGGVYRTMASLMKD
;
A
#
# COMPACT_ATOMS: atom_id res chain seq x y z
N MET A 1 -29.64 -16.25 11.32
CA MET A 1 -30.71 -15.24 11.20
C MET A 1 -30.67 -14.28 12.39
N ALA A 2 -30.02 -13.11 12.28
CA ALA A 2 -29.85 -12.17 13.39
C ALA A 2 -31.01 -11.16 13.51
N THR A 3 -31.51 -10.67 12.36
CA THR A 3 -32.67 -9.76 12.25
C THR A 3 -33.95 -10.39 12.80
N LEU A 4 -34.23 -11.64 12.42
CA LEU A 4 -35.42 -12.35 12.91
C LEU A 4 -35.35 -12.63 14.42
N LYS A 5 -34.15 -12.93 14.95
CA LYS A 5 -33.93 -13.12 16.39
C LYS A 5 -34.12 -11.81 17.17
N ALA A 6 -33.61 -10.68 16.65
CA ALA A 6 -33.80 -9.37 17.28
C ALA A 6 -35.28 -8.95 17.30
N ALA A 7 -35.98 -9.12 16.17
CA ALA A 7 -37.40 -8.85 16.08
C ALA A 7 -38.24 -9.76 17.01
N ALA A 8 -37.88 -11.04 17.11
CA ALA A 8 -38.54 -12.00 18.00
C ALA A 8 -38.30 -11.70 19.48
N VAL A 9 -37.07 -11.36 19.88
CA VAL A 9 -36.75 -10.96 21.26
C VAL A 9 -37.52 -9.70 21.66
N ARG A 10 -37.63 -8.73 20.76
CA ARG A 10 -38.39 -7.50 21.02
C ARG A 10 -39.90 -7.74 21.15
N ALA A 11 -40.46 -8.64 20.34
CA ALA A 11 -41.86 -9.04 20.44
C ALA A 11 -42.15 -9.79 21.76
N ALA A 12 -41.24 -10.68 22.18
CA ALA A 12 -41.37 -11.44 23.42
C ALA A 12 -41.39 -10.54 24.67
N SER A 13 -40.70 -9.39 24.66
CA SER A 13 -40.72 -8.42 25.76
C SER A 13 -42.02 -7.60 25.87
N ARG A 14 -42.93 -7.69 24.90
CA ARG A 14 -44.18 -6.89 24.84
C ARG A 14 -45.46 -7.70 25.07
N GLY A 15 -45.33 -9.00 25.33
CA GLY A 15 -46.42 -9.90 25.71
C GLY A 15 -46.89 -10.85 24.59
N PRO A 16 -47.69 -11.88 24.92
CA PRO A 16 -47.91 -13.06 24.06
C PRO A 16 -48.70 -12.81 22.77
N ASN A 17 -49.34 -11.64 22.64
CA ASN A 17 -50.28 -11.34 21.56
C ASN A 17 -49.75 -10.34 20.52
N ASP A 18 -48.49 -9.91 20.63
CA ASP A 18 -47.91 -8.93 19.72
C ASP A 18 -47.28 -9.60 18.49
N ARG A 19 -47.72 -9.21 17.28
CA ARG A 19 -47.24 -9.80 16.01
C ARG A 19 -45.81 -9.34 15.74
N ILE A 20 -44.92 -10.26 15.34
CA ILE A 20 -43.51 -9.94 15.01
C ILE A 20 -43.47 -8.96 13.83
N ARG A 21 -43.29 -7.68 14.12
CA ARG A 21 -43.16 -6.61 13.12
C ARG A 21 -41.70 -6.19 13.03
N ILE A 22 -41.02 -6.48 11.92
CA ILE A 22 -39.62 -6.05 11.70
C ILE A 22 -39.60 -4.53 11.54
N ILE A 23 -38.89 -3.82 12.41
CA ILE A 23 -38.67 -2.37 12.32
C ILE A 23 -37.22 -2.07 11.91
N PRO A 24 -36.89 -0.85 11.43
CA PRO A 24 -35.53 -0.53 10.99
C PRO A 24 -34.44 -0.82 12.04
N SER A 25 -34.74 -0.69 13.33
CA SER A 25 -33.81 -1.04 14.42
C SER A 25 -33.62 -2.55 14.63
N ASP A 26 -34.49 -3.40 14.05
CA ASP A 26 -34.28 -4.86 14.01
C ASP A 26 -33.40 -5.29 12.84
N LEU A 27 -33.19 -4.41 11.84
CA LEU A 27 -32.22 -4.62 10.76
C LEU A 27 -30.81 -4.54 11.34
N LYS A 28 -30.43 -5.59 12.05
CA LYS A 28 -29.04 -5.93 12.26
C LYS A 28 -28.51 -6.35 10.89
N GLN A 29 -28.08 -5.36 10.10
CA GLN A 29 -27.26 -5.59 8.93
C GLN A 29 -26.20 -6.58 9.37
N LYS A 30 -26.12 -7.70 8.66
CA LYS A 30 -25.05 -8.67 8.87
C LYS A 30 -23.78 -7.99 8.37
N VAL A 31 -23.24 -7.07 9.18
CA VAL A 31 -21.89 -6.56 9.03
C VAL A 31 -21.05 -7.81 9.14
N ARG A 32 -20.63 -8.33 8.00
CA ARG A 32 -19.62 -9.37 7.97
C ARG A 32 -18.38 -8.69 8.57
N GLU A 33 -18.15 -8.89 9.87
CA GLU A 33 -16.84 -8.75 10.49
C GLU A 33 -15.90 -9.82 9.92
N ARG A 34 -15.66 -9.75 8.61
CA ARG A 34 -14.39 -10.17 8.06
C ARG A 34 -13.70 -8.85 7.79
N ARG A 35 -12.86 -8.38 8.71
CA ARG A 35 -11.76 -7.51 8.29
C ARG A 35 -10.97 -8.34 7.29
N ALA A 36 -11.19 -8.12 5.99
CA ALA A 36 -10.27 -8.59 4.99
C ALA A 36 -8.91 -7.97 5.32
N GLY A 37 -7.83 -8.73 5.18
CA GLY A 37 -6.50 -8.17 5.41
C GLY A 37 -6.19 -7.07 4.39
N TYR A 38 -5.15 -6.30 4.66
CA TYR A 38 -4.68 -5.28 3.73
C TYR A 38 -3.93 -5.93 2.57
N THR A 39 -4.07 -5.33 1.39
CA THR A 39 -3.27 -5.64 0.21
C THR A 39 -2.23 -4.54 0.08
N ILE A 40 -0.98 -4.80 0.49
CA ILE A 40 0.10 -3.82 0.48
C ILE A 40 1.11 -4.13 -0.61
N LEU A 41 1.36 -3.15 -1.47
CA LEU A 41 2.40 -3.22 -2.48
C LEU A 41 3.53 -2.25 -2.13
N PHE A 42 4.70 -2.80 -1.84
CA PHE A 42 5.91 -2.01 -1.72
C PHE A 42 6.45 -1.69 -3.11
N VAL A 43 6.73 -0.41 -3.35
CA VAL A 43 7.38 0.08 -4.56
C VAL A 43 8.70 0.70 -4.11
N VAL A 44 9.80 -0.04 -4.30
CA VAL A 44 11.08 0.27 -3.69
C VAL A 44 12.07 0.72 -4.74
N ASP A 45 12.65 1.89 -4.50
CA ASP A 45 13.79 2.40 -5.21
C ASP A 45 15.03 1.54 -4.91
N ALA A 46 15.67 1.05 -5.95
CA ALA A 46 16.92 0.30 -5.85
C ALA A 46 18.05 1.00 -6.63
N SER A 47 17.93 2.30 -6.91
CA SER A 47 18.93 3.11 -7.62
C SER A 47 20.25 3.28 -6.85
N SER A 48 21.23 3.94 -7.48
CA SER A 48 22.55 4.15 -6.89
C SER A 48 22.53 4.99 -5.60
N SER A 49 21.59 5.91 -5.43
CA SER A 49 21.46 6.73 -4.22
C SER A 49 21.10 5.89 -2.98
N MET A 50 20.52 4.71 -3.17
CA MET A 50 20.18 3.75 -2.11
C MET A 50 21.41 3.01 -1.55
N ARG A 51 22.61 3.19 -2.14
CA ARG A 51 23.89 2.66 -1.62
C ARG A 51 24.42 3.42 -0.41
N GLY A 52 24.06 4.70 -0.28
CA GLY A 52 24.54 5.57 0.79
C GLY A 52 23.83 5.31 2.13
N LYS A 53 24.55 5.54 3.24
CA LYS A 53 23.99 5.66 4.61
C LYS A 53 23.06 4.51 5.05
N GLY A 54 23.22 3.30 4.53
CA GLY A 54 22.39 2.14 4.90
C GLY A 54 20.93 2.19 4.42
N ARG A 55 20.58 3.08 3.47
CA ARG A 55 19.20 3.31 3.01
C ARG A 55 18.48 2.03 2.59
N MET A 56 19.12 1.19 1.79
CA MET A 56 18.56 -0.10 1.38
C MET A 56 18.39 -1.07 2.55
N SER A 57 19.33 -1.09 3.49
CA SER A 57 19.22 -1.90 4.70
C SER A 57 18.02 -1.46 5.54
N HIS A 58 17.78 -0.15 5.66
CA HIS A 58 16.60 0.39 6.34
C HIS A 58 15.30 0.05 5.60
N ALA A 59 15.27 0.17 4.27
CA ALA A 59 14.13 -0.25 3.47
C ALA A 59 13.82 -1.74 3.69
N LYS A 60 14.82 -2.63 3.61
CA LYS A 60 14.66 -4.05 3.92
C LYS A 60 14.16 -4.27 5.35
N ALA A 61 14.71 -3.56 6.33
CA ALA A 61 14.30 -3.67 7.73
C ALA A 61 12.82 -3.30 7.91
N LEU A 62 12.36 -2.20 7.30
CA LEU A 62 10.96 -1.79 7.28
C LEU A 62 10.07 -2.88 6.67
N LEU A 63 10.45 -3.42 5.50
CA LEU A 63 9.70 -4.48 4.85
C LEU A 63 9.64 -5.74 5.73
N HIS A 64 10.75 -6.17 6.31
CA HIS A 64 10.80 -7.32 7.22
C HIS A 64 9.93 -7.11 8.47
N ALA A 65 9.96 -5.91 9.07
CA ALA A 65 9.11 -5.58 10.21
C ALA A 65 7.62 -5.73 9.85
N TYR A 66 7.22 -5.20 8.68
CA TYR A 66 5.85 -5.36 8.18
C TYR A 66 5.48 -6.82 7.93
N LEU A 67 6.35 -7.61 7.29
CA LEU A 67 6.09 -9.03 7.02
C LEU A 67 5.90 -9.83 8.31
N LYS A 68 6.71 -9.55 9.34
CA LYS A 68 6.60 -10.18 10.66
C LYS A 68 5.25 -9.89 11.32
N GLU A 69 4.79 -8.63 11.27
CA GLU A 69 3.47 -8.25 11.78
C GLU A 69 2.32 -8.86 10.97
N SER A 70 2.52 -8.99 9.66
CA SER A 70 1.52 -9.48 8.71
C SER A 70 1.35 -10.99 8.76
N TYR A 71 2.24 -11.73 9.42
CA TYR A 71 2.24 -13.20 9.43
C TYR A 71 0.93 -13.82 9.94
N LEU A 72 0.29 -13.18 10.93
CA LEU A 72 -1.01 -13.60 11.49
C LEU A 72 -2.20 -12.81 10.93
N ARG A 73 -1.93 -11.76 10.15
CA ARG A 73 -2.94 -10.95 9.49
C ARG A 73 -3.24 -11.59 8.13
N ARG A 74 -4.46 -11.48 7.63
CA ARG A 74 -4.82 -12.02 6.30
C ARG A 74 -4.33 -11.10 5.18
N ASP A 75 -3.18 -10.49 5.39
CA ASP A 75 -2.64 -9.46 4.52
C ASP A 75 -2.00 -10.13 3.30
N ARG A 76 -1.93 -9.37 2.22
CA ARG A 76 -1.23 -9.75 0.99
C ARG A 76 -0.14 -8.74 0.76
N VAL A 77 1.02 -9.21 0.38
CA VAL A 77 2.19 -8.37 0.14
C VAL A 77 2.72 -8.57 -1.27
N GLY A 78 3.16 -7.49 -1.90
CA GLY A 78 3.83 -7.50 -3.18
C GLY A 78 5.02 -6.56 -3.16
N LEU A 79 5.87 -6.68 -4.18
CA LEU A 79 7.06 -5.87 -4.32
C LEU A 79 7.31 -5.51 -5.78
N VAL A 80 7.30 -4.22 -6.07
CA VAL A 80 7.91 -3.62 -7.24
C VAL A 80 9.27 -3.09 -6.84
N ALA A 81 10.30 -3.42 -7.61
CA ALA A 81 11.63 -2.85 -7.47
C ALA A 81 11.99 -2.16 -8.77
N PHE A 82 12.51 -0.94 -8.70
CA PHE A 82 12.95 -0.20 -9.86
C PHE A 82 14.42 0.18 -9.77
N HIS A 83 15.15 -0.11 -10.84
CA HIS A 83 16.59 0.07 -10.96
C HIS A 83 16.97 0.15 -12.44
N HIS A 84 18.08 0.83 -12.74
CA HIS A 84 18.54 1.07 -14.12
C HIS A 84 17.52 1.84 -14.97
N ASP A 85 17.03 1.23 -16.04
CA ASP A 85 16.12 1.80 -17.03
C ASP A 85 14.70 1.24 -16.94
N ARG A 86 14.42 0.36 -15.96
CA ARG A 86 13.13 -0.35 -15.86
C ARG A 86 12.63 -0.60 -14.44
N SER A 87 11.33 -0.79 -14.33
CA SER A 87 10.64 -1.25 -13.13
C SER A 87 10.20 -2.71 -13.28
N ARG A 88 10.40 -3.54 -12.26
CA ARG A 88 9.98 -4.95 -12.25
C ARG A 88 9.08 -5.28 -11.09
N LEU A 89 8.08 -6.13 -11.33
CA LEU A 89 7.30 -6.76 -10.27
C LEU A 89 8.13 -7.94 -9.72
N ALA A 90 8.94 -7.66 -8.70
CA ALA A 90 9.81 -8.65 -8.06
C ALA A 90 9.02 -9.71 -7.28
N LEU A 91 7.88 -9.33 -6.71
CA LEU A 91 6.95 -10.23 -6.02
C LEU A 91 5.50 -9.85 -6.36
N PRO A 92 4.74 -10.72 -7.05
CA PRO A 92 3.29 -10.55 -7.17
C PRO A 92 2.60 -10.59 -5.81
N LEU A 93 1.46 -9.89 -5.67
CA LEU A 93 0.68 -9.83 -4.44
C LEU A 93 0.29 -11.23 -3.95
N THR A 94 0.80 -11.62 -2.78
CA THR A 94 0.70 -12.97 -2.24
C THR A 94 0.43 -12.96 -0.73
N PRO A 95 -0.36 -13.92 -0.20
CA PRO A 95 -0.45 -14.15 1.24
C PRO A 95 0.75 -14.96 1.80
N ASN A 96 1.66 -15.44 0.95
CA ASN A 96 2.82 -16.23 1.38
C ASN A 96 3.95 -15.33 1.90
N MET A 97 3.94 -15.04 3.21
CA MET A 97 4.93 -14.17 3.84
C MET A 97 6.35 -14.73 3.80
N ARG A 98 6.54 -16.06 3.88
CA ARG A 98 7.88 -16.69 3.74
C ARG A 98 8.49 -16.44 2.36
N ARG A 99 7.67 -16.54 1.31
CA ARG A 99 8.11 -16.21 -0.06
C ARG A 99 8.48 -14.72 -0.16
N ALA A 100 7.73 -13.86 0.50
CA ALA A 100 8.01 -12.44 0.52
C ALA A 100 9.34 -12.12 1.21
N GLU A 101 9.60 -12.73 2.38
CA GLU A 101 10.87 -12.59 3.12
C GLU A 101 12.07 -12.94 2.23
N HIS A 102 12.01 -14.07 1.53
CA HIS A 102 13.09 -14.50 0.64
C HIS A 102 13.37 -13.51 -0.50
N VAL A 103 12.32 -12.92 -1.09
CA VAL A 103 12.49 -11.93 -2.17
C VAL A 103 13.06 -10.61 -1.62
N VAL A 104 12.68 -10.20 -0.41
CA VAL A 104 13.23 -9.00 0.24
C VAL A 104 14.72 -9.16 0.53
N GLU A 105 15.15 -10.32 1.01
CA GLU A 105 16.57 -10.63 1.25
C GLU A 105 17.41 -10.47 -0.03
N GLN A 106 16.88 -10.92 -1.17
CA GLN A 106 17.52 -10.89 -2.48
C GLN A 106 17.49 -9.54 -3.17
N LEU A 107 16.81 -8.53 -2.62
CA LEU A 107 16.70 -7.23 -3.26
C LEU A 107 18.08 -6.55 -3.34
N ALA A 108 18.57 -6.33 -4.55
CA ALA A 108 19.90 -5.80 -4.84
C ALA A 108 19.84 -4.37 -5.40
N LEU A 109 20.95 -3.64 -5.30
CA LEU A 109 21.09 -2.23 -5.67
C LEU A 109 21.70 -2.02 -7.07
N GLY A 110 21.23 -1.02 -7.83
CA GLY A 110 21.84 -0.57 -9.09
C GLY A 110 21.10 0.55 -9.84
N GLY A 111 21.82 1.32 -10.66
CA GLY A 111 21.23 2.09 -11.76
C GLY A 111 20.47 3.38 -11.42
N LYS A 112 19.56 3.78 -12.32
CA LYS A 112 18.75 5.02 -12.24
C LYS A 112 17.41 4.79 -11.54
N THR A 113 16.60 5.85 -11.48
CA THR A 113 15.39 6.01 -10.66
C THR A 113 14.18 6.32 -11.56
N PRO A 114 13.62 5.33 -12.28
CA PRO A 114 12.40 5.51 -13.09
C PRO A 114 11.15 5.58 -12.20
N LEU A 115 11.03 6.65 -11.42
CA LEU A 115 9.98 6.78 -10.39
C LEU A 115 8.57 6.69 -10.98
N ALA A 116 8.31 7.38 -12.09
CA ALA A 116 7.03 7.36 -12.77
C ALA A 116 6.65 5.92 -13.22
N GLU A 117 7.61 5.16 -13.74
CA GLU A 117 7.39 3.77 -14.14
C GLU A 117 7.08 2.87 -12.93
N GLY A 118 7.80 3.06 -11.83
CA GLY A 118 7.60 2.31 -10.59
C GLY A 118 6.18 2.51 -10.03
N ILE A 119 5.73 3.77 -9.97
CA ILE A 119 4.37 4.12 -9.52
C ILE A 119 3.33 3.55 -10.50
N ALA A 120 3.55 3.68 -11.82
CA ALA A 120 2.60 3.20 -12.83
C ALA A 120 2.44 1.68 -12.79
N LEU A 121 3.56 0.95 -12.68
CA LEU A 121 3.57 -0.50 -12.54
C LEU A 121 2.88 -0.92 -11.24
N GLY A 122 3.14 -0.21 -10.15
CA GLY A 122 2.53 -0.46 -8.86
C GLY A 122 1.01 -0.28 -8.89
N LEU A 123 0.53 0.83 -9.46
CA LEU A 123 -0.88 1.12 -9.62
C LEU A 123 -1.56 0.02 -10.44
N ARG A 124 -0.96 -0.39 -11.57
CA ARG A 124 -1.49 -1.47 -12.41
C ARG A 124 -1.64 -2.78 -11.63
N ALA A 125 -0.63 -3.16 -10.84
CA ALA A 125 -0.68 -4.39 -10.03
C ALA A 125 -1.78 -4.34 -8.96
N LEU A 126 -1.94 -3.20 -8.28
CA LEU A 126 -3.00 -3.01 -7.27
C LEU A 126 -4.41 -3.01 -7.89
N LEU A 127 -4.59 -2.38 -9.06
CA LEU A 127 -5.86 -2.39 -9.77
C LEU A 127 -6.26 -3.81 -10.20
N GLN A 128 -5.30 -4.60 -10.68
CA GLN A 128 -5.51 -6.01 -11.03
C GLN A 128 -5.88 -6.84 -9.80
N GLU A 129 -5.26 -6.57 -8.66
CA GLU A 129 -5.54 -7.28 -7.42
C GLU A 129 -6.93 -6.94 -6.86
N ARG A 130 -7.33 -5.66 -6.93
CA ARG A 130 -8.66 -5.20 -6.53
C ARG A 130 -9.77 -5.85 -7.34
N TYR A 131 -9.52 -6.13 -8.63
CA TYR A 131 -10.46 -6.89 -9.46
C TYR A 131 -10.60 -8.34 -8.98
N ARG A 132 -9.50 -8.97 -8.54
CA ARG A 132 -9.48 -10.36 -8.06
C ARG A 132 -9.98 -10.52 -6.63
N ASN A 133 -9.79 -9.50 -5.78
CA ASN A 133 -10.10 -9.52 -4.36
C ASN A 133 -10.73 -8.17 -3.97
N PRO A 134 -11.99 -7.92 -4.34
CA PRO A 134 -12.66 -6.63 -4.14
C PRO A 134 -12.88 -6.29 -2.66
N GLU A 135 -12.77 -7.25 -1.75
CA GLU A 135 -12.95 -7.06 -0.32
C GLU A 135 -11.72 -6.51 0.43
N THR A 136 -10.53 -6.43 -0.20
CA THR A 136 -9.31 -5.95 0.46
C THR A 136 -9.01 -4.49 0.15
N ASP A 137 -8.65 -3.72 1.18
CA ASP A 137 -8.14 -2.37 0.99
C ASP A 137 -6.69 -2.41 0.44
N THR A 138 -6.44 -1.66 -0.63
CA THR A 138 -5.15 -1.62 -1.33
C THR A 138 -4.32 -0.40 -0.94
N VAL A 139 -3.06 -0.62 -0.53
CA VAL A 139 -2.12 0.44 -0.17
C VAL A 139 -0.83 0.30 -0.99
N MET A 140 -0.37 1.41 -1.56
CA MET A 140 0.95 1.55 -2.16
C MET A 140 1.90 2.18 -1.14
N VAL A 141 3.01 1.50 -0.84
CA VAL A 141 4.09 2.05 -0.01
C VAL A 141 5.29 2.31 -0.90
N LEU A 142 5.53 3.56 -1.23
CA LEU A 142 6.63 4.00 -2.09
C LEU A 142 7.83 4.38 -1.22
N VAL A 143 8.97 3.72 -1.42
CA VAL A 143 10.22 3.94 -0.66
C VAL A 143 11.29 4.44 -1.63
N SER A 144 11.66 5.72 -1.56
CA SER A 144 12.61 6.37 -2.48
C SER A 144 13.18 7.65 -1.87
N ASP A 145 14.26 8.19 -2.44
CA ASP A 145 14.73 9.57 -2.17
C ASP A 145 13.92 10.65 -2.91
N GLY A 146 12.94 10.24 -3.73
CA GLY A 146 12.03 11.14 -4.41
C GLY A 146 12.69 11.99 -5.49
N LYS A 147 13.76 11.52 -6.13
CA LYS A 147 14.47 12.25 -7.20
C LYS A 147 14.31 11.55 -8.55
N PRO A 148 13.22 11.82 -9.30
CA PRO A 148 13.03 11.29 -10.65
C PRO A 148 14.18 11.70 -11.57
N ASN A 149 14.75 10.74 -12.30
CA ASN A 149 15.87 11.01 -13.23
C ASN A 149 15.73 10.27 -14.57
N LEU A 150 14.63 9.54 -14.77
CA LEU A 150 14.32 8.87 -16.03
C LEU A 150 12.86 9.12 -16.40
N SER A 151 12.65 9.53 -17.65
CA SER A 151 11.34 9.72 -18.24
C SER A 151 10.85 8.45 -18.95
N LEU A 152 9.55 8.19 -18.82
CA LEU A 152 8.75 7.18 -19.51
C LEU A 152 8.46 7.53 -20.97
N HIS A 153 8.26 8.81 -21.29
CA HIS A 153 7.75 9.26 -22.59
C HIS A 153 8.65 10.29 -23.29
N GLY A 154 9.87 10.49 -22.79
CA GLY A 154 10.83 11.49 -23.27
C GLY A 154 10.56 12.92 -22.79
N GLY A 155 9.63 13.12 -21.85
CA GLY A 155 9.33 14.41 -21.22
C GLY A 155 10.14 14.67 -19.95
N ASP A 156 9.65 15.59 -19.12
CA ASP A 156 10.25 15.88 -17.81
C ASP A 156 9.95 14.74 -16.80
N PRO A 157 10.98 14.12 -16.18
CA PRO A 157 10.79 13.01 -15.25
C PRO A 157 9.94 13.35 -14.01
N LEU A 158 9.97 14.60 -13.54
CA LEU A 158 9.18 15.03 -12.39
C LEU A 158 7.71 15.19 -12.78
N GLU A 159 7.43 15.89 -13.89
CA GLU A 159 6.06 16.03 -14.39
C GLU A 159 5.40 14.67 -14.61
N GLU A 160 6.12 13.71 -15.19
CA GLU A 160 5.61 12.35 -15.37
C GLU A 160 5.35 11.61 -14.05
N ALA A 161 6.23 11.76 -13.07
CA ALA A 161 6.02 11.17 -11.74
C ALA A 161 4.76 11.76 -11.06
N LEU A 162 4.56 13.07 -11.18
CA LEU A 162 3.38 13.75 -10.65
C LEU A 162 2.09 13.32 -11.38
N MET A 163 2.10 13.26 -12.71
CA MET A 163 0.96 12.78 -13.50
C MET A 163 0.54 11.36 -13.13
N VAL A 164 1.51 10.47 -12.91
CA VAL A 164 1.21 9.09 -12.50
C VAL A 164 0.72 9.05 -11.05
N ALA A 165 1.27 9.88 -10.16
CA ALA A 165 0.78 10.03 -8.78
C ALA A 165 -0.68 10.51 -8.74
N GLU A 166 -1.06 11.48 -9.57
CA GLU A 166 -2.47 11.91 -9.69
C GLU A 166 -3.40 10.77 -10.10
N ARG A 167 -2.94 9.88 -10.99
CA ARG A 167 -3.72 8.67 -11.36
C ARG A 167 -3.93 7.73 -10.17
N VAL A 168 -2.99 7.65 -9.23
CA VAL A 168 -3.15 6.90 -7.98
C VAL A 168 -4.33 7.46 -7.18
N ALA A 169 -4.39 8.79 -7.02
CA ALA A 169 -5.49 9.48 -6.35
C ALA A 169 -6.85 9.25 -7.05
N GLN A 170 -6.90 9.41 -8.38
CA GLN A 170 -8.10 9.21 -9.20
C GLN A 170 -8.66 7.79 -9.06
N ASN A 171 -7.78 6.79 -8.90
CA ASN A 171 -8.16 5.39 -8.72
C ASN A 171 -8.49 5.02 -7.27
N ARG A 172 -8.43 5.98 -6.33
CA ARG A 172 -8.68 5.80 -4.89
C ARG A 172 -7.76 4.75 -4.27
N THR A 173 -6.51 4.70 -4.72
CA THR A 173 -5.48 3.86 -4.11
C THR A 173 -4.75 4.68 -3.06
N ALA A 174 -4.69 4.19 -1.82
CA ALA A 174 -3.94 4.87 -0.77
C ALA A 174 -2.43 4.81 -1.07
N LEU A 175 -1.72 5.92 -0.85
CA LEU A 175 -0.27 6.00 -1.03
C LEU A 175 0.40 6.52 0.25
N VAL A 176 1.46 5.83 0.65
CA VAL A 176 2.42 6.29 1.66
C VAL A 176 3.77 6.43 1.00
N PHE A 177 4.31 7.64 0.96
CA PHE A 177 5.68 7.92 0.54
C PHE A 177 6.59 7.89 1.75
N ILE A 178 7.65 7.09 1.69
CA ILE A 178 8.69 6.96 2.70
C ILE A 178 9.99 7.44 2.09
N ASP A 179 10.42 8.62 2.52
CA ASP A 179 11.70 9.20 2.12
C ASP A 179 12.85 8.46 2.79
N THR A 180 13.82 8.03 2.01
CA THR A 180 15.03 7.36 2.49
C THR A 180 16.16 8.34 2.82
N GLU A 181 15.99 9.63 2.51
CA GLU A 181 16.88 10.68 2.94
C GLU A 181 16.42 11.30 4.26
N ASP A 182 17.31 11.27 5.24
CA ASP A 182 17.09 11.91 6.54
C ASP A 182 17.73 13.30 6.62
N ASP A 183 18.22 13.83 5.49
CA ASP A 183 18.87 15.14 5.42
C ASP A 183 17.82 16.22 5.12
N PRO A 184 17.52 17.12 6.07
CA PRO A 184 16.53 18.18 5.87
C PRO A 184 16.90 19.17 4.76
N LEU A 185 18.17 19.21 4.35
CA LEU A 185 18.67 20.04 3.26
C LEU A 185 18.61 19.34 1.91
N ALA A 186 18.32 18.04 1.87
CA ALA A 186 18.18 17.32 0.63
C ALA A 186 16.78 17.54 0.05
N PHE A 187 16.71 18.25 -1.08
CA PHE A 187 15.47 18.55 -1.76
C PHE A 187 15.07 17.38 -2.68
N GLY A 188 14.33 16.42 -2.12
CA GLY A 188 13.57 15.43 -2.89
C GLY A 188 12.18 15.97 -3.26
N TYR A 189 11.53 15.34 -4.24
CA TYR A 189 10.15 15.64 -4.65
C TYR A 189 9.12 14.71 -3.99
N GLY A 190 9.53 13.94 -2.98
CA GLY A 190 8.66 13.03 -2.23
C GLY A 190 7.38 13.70 -1.68
N PRO A 191 7.45 14.89 -1.04
CA PRO A 191 6.27 15.60 -0.58
C PRO A 191 5.29 15.98 -1.71
N GLN A 192 5.80 16.36 -2.87
CA GLN A 192 5.01 16.73 -4.05
C GLN A 192 4.32 15.49 -4.64
N VAL A 193 5.04 14.38 -4.77
CA VAL A 193 4.50 13.09 -5.23
C VAL A 193 3.41 12.59 -4.27
N ALA A 194 3.66 12.62 -2.95
CA ALA A 194 2.67 12.22 -1.96
C ALA A 194 1.41 13.09 -2.04
N ARG A 195 1.57 14.42 -2.16
CA ARG A 195 0.45 15.35 -2.30
C ARG A 195 -0.35 15.11 -3.58
N ALA A 196 0.31 14.92 -4.71
CA ALA A 196 -0.33 14.64 -6.00
C ALA A 196 -1.14 13.33 -5.95
N ALA A 197 -0.66 12.34 -5.20
CA ALA A 197 -1.39 11.09 -4.94
C ALA A 197 -2.50 11.21 -3.88
N GLY A 198 -2.69 12.37 -3.24
CA GLY A 198 -3.58 12.50 -2.08
C GLY A 198 -3.14 11.62 -0.89
N GLY A 199 -1.86 11.27 -0.84
CA GLY A 199 -1.26 10.35 0.10
C GLY A 199 -0.53 11.03 1.27
N VAL A 200 0.17 10.20 2.04
CA VAL A 200 0.93 10.64 3.23
C VAL A 200 2.41 10.57 2.96
N TYR A 201 3.15 11.60 3.40
CA TYR A 201 4.61 11.62 3.39
C TYR A 201 5.18 11.33 4.79
N ARG A 202 6.21 10.49 4.85
CA ARG A 202 7.00 10.17 6.05
C ARG A 202 8.48 10.05 5.68
N THR A 203 9.36 10.24 6.65
CA THR A 203 10.79 9.95 6.49
C THR A 203 11.12 8.60 7.12
N MET A 204 12.15 7.92 6.63
CA MET A 204 12.60 6.64 7.19
C MET A 204 13.02 6.80 8.66
N ALA A 205 13.75 7.86 9.01
CA ALA A 205 14.09 8.15 10.41
C ALA A 205 12.87 8.32 11.32
N SER A 206 11.73 8.82 10.81
CA SER A 206 10.52 8.95 11.61
C SER A 206 9.88 7.60 11.96
N LEU A 207 10.12 6.57 11.14
CA LEU A 207 9.55 5.22 11.32
C LEU A 207 10.46 4.28 12.11
N MET A 208 11.76 4.61 12.24
CA MET A 208 12.74 3.81 12.97
C MET A 208 12.92 4.22 14.44
N LYS A 209 12.20 5.25 14.90
CA LYS A 209 12.29 5.78 16.28
C LYS A 209 11.26 5.16 17.24
N ASP A 210 10.36 4.31 16.73
CA ASP A 210 9.33 3.58 17.46
C ASP A 210 9.65 2.07 17.47
#